data_AF-A0A3D3BLU1-F1
#
_entry.id   AF-A0A3D3BLU1-F1
#
_cell.length_a   1.000
_cell.length_b   1.000
_cell.length_c   1.000
_cell.angle_alpha   90.00
_cell.angle_beta   90.00
_cell.angle_gamma   90.00
#
_symmetry.space_group_name_H-M   'P 1'
#
loop_
_entity.id
_entity.type
_entity.pdbx_description
1 polymer ?
#
loop_
_entity_poly.entity_id
_entity_poly.type
_entity_poly.pdbx_seq_one_letter_code
_entity_poly.pdbx_strand_id
1 'polypeptide(L)'
;MAWQESKFWLDGSENLLRYHEVLHEALTADERNSKRKKVVHPSEMPWELAPQGILKHLINEQMNTRMETVDAYMQIIPPGSRSGKHRHLAEECLYVLEGYG
;
A
#
# COMPACT_ATOMS: atom_id res chain seq x y z
N MET A 1 28.49 28.14 12.15
CA MET A 1 28.44 26.66 12.10
C MET A 1 29.77 26.13 11.61
N ALA A 2 30.20 24.97 12.12
CA ALA A 2 31.54 24.42 11.87
C ALA A 2 31.70 23.71 10.52
N TRP A 3 30.62 23.49 9.76
CA TRP A 3 30.60 22.68 8.55
C TRP A 3 30.14 23.50 7.34
N GLN A 4 30.70 23.24 6.15
CA GLN A 4 30.41 24.04 4.95
C GLN A 4 29.08 23.65 4.31
N GLU A 5 28.65 22.41 4.50
CA GLU A 5 27.42 21.80 4.02
C GLU A 5 26.17 22.56 4.47
N SER A 6 26.21 23.20 5.65
CA SER A 6 25.09 23.98 6.17
C SER A 6 24.72 25.20 5.34
N LYS A 7 25.61 25.67 4.47
CA LYS A 7 25.28 26.72 3.52
C LYS A 7 24.28 26.25 2.45
N PHE A 8 24.22 24.95 2.20
CA PHE A 8 23.33 24.37 1.19
C PHE A 8 22.02 23.86 1.80
N TRP A 9 22.05 23.15 2.94
CA TRP A 9 20.82 22.56 3.50
C TRP A 9 19.97 23.53 4.33
N LEU A 10 20.50 24.70 4.73
CA LEU A 10 19.70 25.77 5.34
C LEU A 10 19.00 26.67 4.31
N ASP A 11 19.14 26.38 3.02
CA ASP A 11 18.42 27.13 1.99
C ASP A 11 16.90 26.88 2.11
N GLY A 12 16.12 27.94 1.97
CA GLY A 12 14.67 27.95 2.20
C GLY A 12 14.23 28.54 3.54
N SER A 13 13.03 29.12 3.55
CA SER A 13 12.41 29.76 4.72
C SER A 13 11.06 29.13 5.12
N GLU A 14 10.61 28.14 4.36
CA GLU A 14 9.34 27.47 4.60
C GLU A 14 9.41 26.65 5.88
N ASN A 15 8.44 26.86 6.76
CA ASN A 15 8.28 26.07 7.98
C ASN A 15 6.91 25.39 7.94
N LEU A 16 6.92 24.07 7.97
CA LEU A 16 5.72 23.24 7.89
C LEU A 16 5.60 22.39 9.15
N LEU A 17 4.37 22.12 9.56
CA LEU A 17 4.06 21.34 10.76
C LEU A 17 4.11 19.83 10.51
N ARG A 18 4.90 19.34 9.55
CA ARG A 18 4.89 17.94 9.10
C ARG A 18 5.01 16.92 10.25
N TYR A 19 5.90 17.17 11.20
CA TYR A 19 6.05 16.25 12.34
C TYR A 19 4.86 16.33 13.31
N HIS A 20 4.33 17.54 13.52
CA HIS A 20 3.13 17.72 14.34
C HIS A 20 1.91 17.06 13.69
N GLU A 21 1.78 17.11 12.36
CA GLU A 21 0.75 16.40 11.61
C GLU A 21 0.85 14.89 11.81
N VAL A 22 2.04 14.31 11.69
CA VAL A 22 2.28 12.87 11.96
C VAL A 22 1.90 12.50 13.40
N LEU A 23 2.28 13.33 14.38
CA LEU A 23 1.91 13.10 15.78
C LEU A 23 0.38 13.19 15.99
N HIS A 24 -0.27 14.18 15.37
CA HIS A 24 -1.71 14.35 15.45
C HIS A 24 -2.45 13.17 14.80
N GLU A 25 -2.00 12.70 13.65
CA GLU A 25 -2.54 11.51 13.00
C GLU A 25 -2.40 10.26 13.87
N ALA A 26 -1.25 10.08 14.53
CA ALA A 26 -1.03 8.98 15.46
C ALA A 26 -1.97 9.06 16.68
N LEU A 27 -2.14 10.25 17.26
CA LEU A 27 -3.03 10.49 18.40
C LEU A 27 -4.51 10.26 18.05
N THR A 28 -4.91 10.58 16.83
CA THR A 28 -6.30 10.49 16.36
C THR A 28 -6.60 9.21 15.56
N ALA A 29 -5.63 8.29 15.48
CA ALA A 29 -5.70 7.08 14.67
C ALA A 29 -6.92 6.22 15.04
N ASP A 30 -7.24 6.07 16.33
CA ASP A 30 -8.37 5.25 16.77
C ASP A 30 -9.71 5.80 16.28
N GLU A 31 -9.92 7.12 16.41
CA GLU A 31 -11.15 7.77 15.93
C GLU A 31 -11.25 7.69 14.40
N ARG A 32 -10.16 7.98 13.69
CA ARG A 32 -10.07 7.83 12.23
C ARG A 32 -10.39 6.41 11.79
N ASN A 33 -9.71 5.42 12.38
CA ASN A 33 -9.83 4.02 12.02
C ASN A 33 -11.19 3.45 12.40
N SER A 34 -11.85 3.99 13.44
CA SER A 34 -13.22 3.60 13.81
C SER A 34 -14.21 3.74 12.65
N LYS A 35 -14.00 4.74 11.79
CA LYS A 35 -14.85 5.10 10.64
C LYS A 35 -14.54 4.28 9.38
N ARG A 36 -13.47 3.47 9.38
CA ARG A 36 -13.02 2.68 8.22
C ARG A 36 -13.49 1.24 8.25
N LYS A 37 -13.65 0.65 7.05
CA LYS A 37 -14.14 -0.72 6.87
C LYS A 37 -13.22 -1.74 7.52
N LYS A 38 -13.83 -2.69 8.25
CA LYS A 38 -13.16 -3.86 8.84
C LYS A 38 -13.32 -5.13 8.00
N VAL A 39 -14.44 -5.23 7.30
CA VAL A 39 -14.83 -6.40 6.52
C VAL A 39 -14.97 -5.94 5.08
N VAL A 40 -14.34 -6.68 4.18
CA VAL A 40 -14.45 -6.51 2.74
C VAL A 40 -15.10 -7.77 2.19
N HIS A 41 -16.17 -7.60 1.42
CA HIS A 41 -16.87 -8.68 0.74
C HIS A 41 -16.32 -8.86 -0.68
N PRO A 42 -16.28 -10.10 -1.21
CA PRO A 42 -15.78 -10.36 -2.55
C PRO A 42 -16.47 -9.59 -3.68
N SER A 43 -17.72 -9.19 -3.49
CA SER A 43 -18.51 -8.43 -4.48
C SER A 43 -18.14 -6.94 -4.55
N GLU A 44 -17.39 -6.41 -3.58
CA GLU A 44 -17.02 -4.99 -3.53
C GLU A 44 -15.84 -4.65 -4.45
N MET A 45 -15.03 -5.65 -4.82
CA MET A 45 -13.89 -5.46 -5.71
C MET A 45 -14.09 -6.18 -7.04
N PRO A 46 -13.83 -5.50 -8.17
CA PRO A 46 -13.92 -6.11 -9.49
C PRO A 46 -12.76 -7.07 -9.74
N TRP A 47 -12.94 -7.92 -10.75
CA TRP A 47 -11.82 -8.61 -11.37
C TRP A 47 -11.14 -7.69 -12.38
N GLU A 48 -9.82 -7.69 -12.39
CA GLU A 48 -8.98 -6.92 -13.30
C GLU A 48 -8.16 -7.89 -14.16
N LEU A 49 -8.09 -7.62 -15.46
CA LEU A 49 -7.16 -8.31 -16.35
C LEU A 49 -5.90 -7.44 -16.49
N ALA A 50 -4.77 -7.93 -16.00
CA ALA A 50 -3.50 -7.24 -16.03
C ALA A 50 -2.40 -8.12 -16.66
N PRO A 51 -1.24 -7.56 -17.04
CA PRO A 51 -0.08 -8.36 -17.46
C PRO A 51 0.38 -9.38 -16.42
N GLN A 52 0.03 -9.18 -15.14
CA GLN A 52 0.33 -10.08 -14.04
C GLN A 52 -0.65 -11.27 -13.94
N GLY A 53 -1.76 -11.26 -14.68
CA GLY A 53 -2.80 -12.28 -14.64
C GLY A 53 -4.18 -11.67 -14.38
N ILE A 54 -5.12 -12.49 -13.92
CA ILE A 54 -6.44 -12.01 -13.49
C ILE A 54 -6.35 -11.71 -11.99
N LEU A 55 -6.53 -10.45 -11.62
CA LEU A 55 -6.35 -9.97 -10.26
C LEU A 55 -7.70 -9.61 -9.62
N LYS A 56 -7.81 -9.80 -8.31
CA LYS A 56 -8.87 -9.20 -7.48
C LYS A 56 -8.24 -8.71 -6.19
N HIS A 57 -8.27 -7.40 -6.00
CA HIS A 57 -7.79 -6.80 -4.75
C HIS A 57 -8.69 -7.22 -3.59
N LEU A 58 -8.05 -7.67 -2.51
CA LEU A 58 -8.67 -7.92 -1.22
C LEU A 58 -8.56 -6.67 -0.34
N ILE A 59 -7.39 -6.02 -0.41
CA ILE A 59 -7.08 -4.76 0.26
C ILE A 59 -6.14 -3.99 -0.68
N ASN A 60 -6.43 -2.71 -0.88
CA ASN A 60 -5.47 -1.74 -1.40
C ASN A 60 -5.67 -0.37 -0.75
N GLU A 61 -4.69 0.52 -0.92
CA GLU A 61 -4.70 1.87 -0.35
C GLU A 61 -5.97 2.70 -0.66
N GLN A 62 -6.64 2.41 -1.79
CA GLN A 62 -7.82 3.15 -2.26
C GLN A 62 -9.14 2.64 -1.67
N MET A 63 -9.14 1.51 -0.96
CA MET A 63 -10.35 0.87 -0.42
C MET A 63 -10.84 1.44 0.92
N ASN A 64 -10.15 2.44 1.49
CA ASN A 64 -10.46 3.06 2.79
C ASN A 64 -10.73 2.02 3.91
N THR A 65 -9.88 0.99 3.95
CA THR A 65 -9.91 -0.04 5.00
C THR A 65 -9.03 0.38 6.18
N ARG A 66 -9.11 -0.37 7.30
CA ARG A 66 -8.22 -0.14 8.44
C ARG A 66 -6.78 -0.61 8.23
N MET A 67 -6.52 -1.41 7.21
CA MET A 67 -5.19 -1.89 6.89
C MET A 67 -4.48 -0.82 6.04
N GLU A 68 -3.33 -0.34 6.52
CA GLU A 68 -2.57 0.76 5.88
C GLU A 68 -1.22 0.32 5.34
N THR A 69 -0.75 -0.88 5.70
CA THR A 69 0.64 -1.31 5.48
C THR A 69 0.78 -2.53 4.57
N VAL A 70 -0.35 -3.11 4.13
CA VAL A 70 -0.38 -4.32 3.32
C VAL A 70 -1.36 -4.11 2.18
N ASP A 71 -0.86 -4.30 0.96
CA ASP A 71 -1.68 -4.54 -0.21
C ASP A 71 -1.80 -6.05 -0.42
N ALA A 72 -3.03 -6.52 -0.67
CA ALA A 72 -3.30 -7.93 -0.87
C ALA A 72 -4.27 -8.12 -2.03
N TYR A 73 -3.98 -9.11 -2.87
CA TYR A 73 -4.82 -9.45 -4.02
C TYR A 73 -4.80 -10.96 -4.26
N MET A 74 -5.89 -11.47 -4.80
CA MET A 74 -5.92 -12.79 -5.43
C MET A 74 -5.38 -12.67 -6.84
N GLN A 75 -4.52 -13.61 -7.23
CA GLN A 75 -3.97 -13.72 -8.58
C GLN A 75 -4.35 -15.07 -9.17
N ILE A 76 -4.92 -15.06 -10.37
CA ILE A 76 -5.20 -16.24 -11.16
C ILE A 76 -4.36 -16.18 -12.43
N ILE A 77 -3.55 -17.22 -12.64
CA ILE A 77 -2.76 -17.42 -13.86
C ILE A 77 -3.40 -18.60 -14.60
N PRO A 78 -4.01 -18.38 -15.78
CA PRO A 78 -4.60 -19.46 -16.56
C PRO A 78 -3.57 -20.53 -16.96
N PRO A 79 -3.99 -21.80 -17.14
CA PRO A 79 -3.10 -22.88 -17.59
C PRO A 79 -2.35 -22.52 -18.88
N GLY A 80 -1.03 -22.79 -18.90
CA GLY A 80 -0.16 -22.47 -20.04
C GLY A 80 0.25 -21.00 -20.16
N SER A 81 -0.26 -20.13 -19.28
CA SER A 81 0.13 -18.71 -19.21
C SER A 81 1.31 -18.48 -18.25
N ARG A 82 1.72 -17.22 -18.10
CA ARG A 82 2.75 -16.76 -17.17
C ARG A 82 2.39 -15.39 -16.62
N SER A 83 2.82 -15.10 -15.40
CA SER A 83 2.76 -13.74 -14.86
C SER A 83 3.75 -12.83 -15.58
N GLY A 84 3.50 -11.52 -15.50
CA GLY A 84 4.43 -10.49 -15.92
C GLY A 84 5.73 -10.50 -15.11
N LYS A 85 6.80 -9.95 -15.70
CA LYS A 85 8.07 -9.73 -15.00
C LYS A 85 8.03 -8.37 -14.31
N HIS A 86 8.31 -8.34 -13.01
CA HIS A 86 8.46 -7.09 -12.26
C HIS A 86 9.38 -7.27 -11.04
N ARG A 87 9.62 -6.17 -10.32
CA ARG A 87 10.30 -6.13 -9.03
C ARG A 87 9.60 -5.08 -8.16
N HIS A 88 9.56 -5.31 -6.86
CA HIS A 88 9.06 -4.35 -5.87
C HIS A 88 10.11 -4.13 -4.78
N LEU A 89 10.03 -2.96 -4.15
CA LEU A 89 10.86 -2.64 -2.99
C LEU A 89 10.31 -3.28 -1.70
N ALA A 90 8.99 -3.46 -1.63
CA ALA A 90 8.31 -4.05 -0.48
C ALA A 90 8.55 -5.56 -0.39
N GLU A 91 8.31 -6.13 0.79
CA GLU A 91 8.26 -7.58 0.98
C GLU A 91 7.01 -8.17 0.30
N GLU A 92 7.12 -9.38 -0.26
CA GLU A 92 6.00 -10.11 -0.83
C GLU A 92 5.91 -11.51 -0.23
N CYS A 93 4.70 -11.92 0.12
CA CYS A 93 4.41 -13.27 0.58
C CYS A 93 3.32 -13.87 -0.30
N LEU A 94 3.57 -15.08 -0.82
CA LEU A 94 2.65 -15.80 -1.68
C LEU A 94 2.08 -17.00 -0.93
N TYR A 95 0.76 -17.13 -0.96
CA TYR A 95 0.07 -18.30 -0.44
C TYR A 95 -0.70 -18.97 -1.58
N VAL A 96 -0.24 -20.17 -1.98
CA VAL A 96 -0.87 -20.93 -3.08
C VAL A 96 -2.14 -21.59 -2.56
N LEU A 97 -3.29 -21.09 -2.99
CA LEU A 97 -4.60 -21.66 -2.66
C LEU A 97 -4.89 -22.92 -3.47
N GLU A 98 -4.65 -22.87 -4.78
CA GLU A 98 -4.94 -23.95 -5.73
C GLU A 98 -3.90 -23.98 -6.86
N GLY A 99 -3.62 -25.18 -7.38
CA GLY A 99 -2.73 -25.37 -8.54
C GLY A 99 -1.24 -25.45 -8.20
N TYR A 100 -0.40 -25.21 -9.21
CA TYR A 100 1.07 -25.21 -9.13
C TYR A 100 1.65 -24.29 -10.23
N GLY A 101 2.88 -23.82 -10.05
CA GLY A 101 3.56 -22.92 -10.98
C GLY A 101 5.06 -22.86 -10.77
#